data_AF-T0LXV6-F1
#
_entry.id   AF-T0LXV6-F1
#
_cell.length_a   1.000
_cell.length_b   1.000
_cell.length_c   1.000
_cell.angle_alpha   90.00
_cell.angle_beta   90.00
_cell.angle_gamma   90.00
#
_symmetry.space_group_name_H-M   'P 1'
#
loop_
_entity.id
_entity.type
_entity.pdbx_description
1 polymer ?
#
loop_
_entity_poly.entity_id
_entity_poly.type
_entity_poly.pdbx_seq_one_letter_code
_entity_poly.pdbx_strand_id
1 'polypeptide(L)'
;MILLNLEEEIRKQAIRNAFQHDGKANAGSVISKILGEFPEYRKNAGELARLVNAELEKINGMSPDEITAIVHREFPEFEVREKKVQVHSLPELRNVNGPVVMRMAPSPSGPLHIGHSRMAILNDEYVKRYGGKLILRIEDTNPANIDPIAYEQIPRDLEWLGVTVHQIAIQSDRMELYYEQARSLIAAGHAYVCSCVPEDFKRKLSASIACPHRETTPG
;
A
#
# COMPACT_ATOMS: atom_id res chain seq x y z
N MET A 1 -26.26 11.11 36.14
CA MET A 1 -25.48 9.98 35.61
C MET A 1 -26.46 8.82 35.46
N ILE A 2 -27.13 8.74 34.31
CA ILE A 2 -28.19 7.76 34.08
C ILE A 2 -27.48 6.44 33.79
N LEU A 3 -27.69 5.43 34.64
CA LEU A 3 -27.29 4.05 34.37
C LEU A 3 -28.06 3.62 33.12
N LEU A 4 -27.39 3.54 31.96
CA LEU A 4 -27.97 2.94 30.77
C LEU A 4 -28.27 1.47 31.10
N ASN A 5 -29.54 1.09 31.00
CA ASN A 5 -29.95 -0.29 31.19
C ASN A 5 -29.41 -1.12 30.02
N LEU A 6 -28.76 -2.26 30.28
CA LEU A 6 -28.24 -3.17 29.26
C LEU A 6 -29.32 -3.52 28.23
N GLU A 7 -30.55 -3.74 28.67
CA GLU A 7 -31.67 -4.08 27.78
C GLU A 7 -32.04 -2.94 26.83
N GLU A 8 -31.98 -1.69 27.31
CA GLU A 8 -32.22 -0.51 26.47
C GLU A 8 -31.14 -0.36 25.41
N GLU A 9 -29.88 -0.60 25.76
CA GLU A 9 -28.78 -0.53 24.80
C GLU A 9 -28.85 -1.67 23.78
N ILE A 10 -29.20 -2.90 24.21
CA ILE A 10 -29.42 -4.03 23.30
C ILE A 10 -30.50 -3.68 22.28
N ARG A 11 -31.65 -3.16 22.72
CA ARG A 11 -32.75 -2.73 21.84
C ARG A 11 -32.28 -1.64 20.88
N LYS A 12 -31.62 -0.61 21.40
CA LYS A 12 -31.11 0.51 20.61
C LYS A 12 -30.16 0.04 19.50
N GLN A 13 -29.18 -0.80 19.82
CA GLN A 13 -28.22 -1.31 18.84
C GLN A 13 -28.85 -2.29 17.85
N ALA A 14 -29.84 -3.08 18.29
CA ALA A 14 -30.59 -3.98 17.41
C ALA A 14 -31.46 -3.20 16.40
N ILE A 15 -32.18 -2.15 16.83
CA ILE A 15 -32.94 -1.26 15.94
C ILE A 15 -32.00 -0.56 14.95
N ARG A 16 -30.86 -0.04 15.42
CA ARG A 16 -29.85 0.57 14.56
C ARG A 16 -29.37 -0.40 13.48
N ASN A 17 -29.06 -1.64 13.86
CA ASN A 17 -28.56 -2.64 12.94
C ASN A 17 -29.66 -3.06 11.94
N ALA A 18 -30.89 -3.29 12.39
CA ALA A 18 -32.00 -3.61 11.50
C ALA A 18 -32.27 -2.49 10.48
N PHE A 19 -32.28 -1.23 10.92
CA PHE A 19 -32.46 -0.08 10.04
C PHE A 19 -31.36 0.03 8.97
N GLN A 20 -30.12 -0.33 9.32
CA GLN A 20 -28.99 -0.31 8.38
C GLN A 20 -28.98 -1.49 7.40
N HIS A 21 -29.78 -2.54 7.64
CA HIS A 21 -29.79 -3.80 6.92
C HIS A 21 -31.22 -4.25 6.56
N ASP A 22 -32.02 -3.33 6.02
CA ASP A 22 -33.34 -3.60 5.43
C ASP A 22 -34.30 -4.38 6.36
N GLY A 23 -34.30 -4.01 7.63
CA GLY A 23 -35.17 -4.57 8.67
C GLY A 23 -34.64 -5.84 9.35
N LYS A 24 -33.41 -6.28 9.04
CA LYS A 24 -32.83 -7.49 9.64
C LYS A 24 -31.61 -7.19 10.50
N ALA A 25 -31.78 -7.28 11.82
CA ALA A 25 -30.69 -7.24 12.78
C ALA A 25 -29.92 -8.58 12.85
N ASN A 26 -28.60 -8.46 12.96
CA ASN A 26 -27.64 -9.56 13.07
C ASN A 26 -27.05 -9.65 14.50
N ALA A 27 -27.20 -10.82 15.12
CA ALA A 27 -26.78 -11.03 16.51
C ALA A 27 -25.28 -10.78 16.74
N GLY A 28 -24.41 -11.26 15.84
CA GLY A 28 -22.97 -11.08 15.98
C GLY A 28 -22.55 -9.61 15.96
N SER A 29 -23.18 -8.81 15.09
CA SER A 29 -22.92 -7.38 14.99
C SER A 29 -23.35 -6.62 16.24
N VAL A 30 -24.56 -6.92 16.75
CA VAL A 30 -25.10 -6.31 17.97
C VAL A 30 -24.30 -6.72 19.21
N ILE A 31 -24.01 -8.02 19.38
CA ILE A 31 -23.15 -8.51 20.48
C ILE A 31 -21.79 -7.83 20.47
N SER A 32 -21.12 -7.74 19.31
CA SER A 32 -19.80 -7.11 19.21
C SER A 32 -19.85 -5.64 19.63
N LYS A 33 -20.92 -4.94 19.26
CA LYS A 33 -21.14 -3.53 19.60
C LYS A 33 -21.40 -3.35 21.11
N ILE A 34 -22.25 -4.18 21.71
CA ILE A 34 -22.52 -4.17 23.15
C ILE A 34 -21.26 -4.49 23.95
N LEU A 35 -20.48 -5.51 23.57
CA LEU A 35 -19.21 -5.84 24.25
C LEU A 35 -18.12 -4.76 24.11
N GLY A 36 -18.24 -3.86 23.14
CA GLY A 36 -17.38 -2.69 23.01
C GLY A 36 -17.68 -1.63 24.06
N GLU A 37 -18.96 -1.47 24.42
CA GLU A 37 -19.45 -0.46 25.38
C GLU A 37 -19.55 -1.01 26.81
N PHE A 38 -19.88 -2.29 26.96
CA PHE A 38 -20.06 -3.01 28.22
C PHE A 38 -19.09 -4.21 28.31
N PRO A 39 -17.78 -3.97 28.47
CA PRO A 39 -16.75 -5.00 28.46
C PRO A 39 -16.87 -6.04 29.59
N GLU A 40 -17.56 -5.71 30.69
CA GLU A 40 -17.79 -6.57 31.84
C GLU A 40 -18.60 -7.83 31.50
N TYR A 41 -19.48 -7.76 30.49
CA TYR A 41 -20.30 -8.90 30.06
C TYR A 41 -19.53 -9.92 29.22
N ARG A 42 -18.24 -9.70 28.91
CA ARG A 42 -17.39 -10.71 28.26
C ARG A 42 -17.32 -12.02 29.05
N LYS A 43 -17.40 -11.95 30.38
CA LYS A 43 -17.42 -13.12 31.27
C LYS A 43 -18.75 -13.89 31.20
N ASN A 44 -19.83 -13.23 30.81
CA ASN A 44 -21.18 -13.76 30.73
C ASN A 44 -21.72 -13.74 29.29
N ALA A 45 -20.85 -14.00 28.31
CA ALA A 45 -21.18 -13.86 26.88
C ALA A 45 -22.37 -14.72 26.43
N GLY A 46 -22.57 -15.89 27.05
CA GLY A 46 -23.73 -16.75 26.76
C GLY A 46 -25.07 -16.15 27.19
N GLU A 47 -25.10 -15.49 28.35
CA GLU A 47 -26.29 -14.78 28.83
C GLU A 47 -26.60 -13.55 27.98
N LEU A 48 -25.56 -12.77 27.64
CA LEU A 48 -25.68 -11.64 26.73
C LEU A 48 -26.22 -12.08 25.36
N ALA A 49 -25.69 -13.17 24.79
CA ALA A 49 -26.16 -13.69 23.52
C ALA A 49 -27.64 -14.08 23.58
N ARG A 50 -28.11 -14.66 24.70
CA ARG A 50 -29.53 -14.99 24.90
C ARG A 50 -30.40 -13.73 24.91
N LEU A 51 -30.00 -12.69 25.65
CA LEU A 51 -30.73 -11.42 25.73
C LEU A 51 -30.79 -10.72 24.37
N VAL A 52 -29.66 -10.67 23.65
CA VAL A 52 -29.59 -10.10 22.31
C VAL A 52 -30.49 -10.86 21.35
N ASN A 53 -30.42 -12.20 21.32
CA ASN A 53 -31.27 -12.99 20.42
C ASN A 53 -32.76 -12.81 20.70
N ALA A 54 -33.17 -12.76 21.97
CA ALA A 54 -34.57 -12.53 22.33
C ALA A 54 -35.08 -11.16 21.85
N GLU A 55 -34.24 -10.12 21.87
CA GLU A 55 -34.62 -8.81 21.36
C GLU A 55 -34.62 -8.76 19.82
N LEU A 56 -33.67 -9.46 19.18
CA LEU A 56 -33.60 -9.58 17.73
C LEU A 56 -34.79 -10.33 17.15
N GLU A 57 -35.32 -11.35 17.83
CA GLU A 57 -36.54 -12.04 17.40
C GLU A 57 -37.73 -11.09 17.29
N LYS A 58 -37.88 -10.17 18.25
CA LYS A 58 -38.94 -9.15 18.21
C LYS A 58 -38.73 -8.17 17.06
N ILE A 59 -37.50 -7.65 16.91
CA ILE A 59 -37.18 -6.61 15.92
C ILE A 59 -37.23 -7.18 14.49
N ASN A 60 -36.71 -8.38 14.27
CA ASN A 60 -36.75 -9.06 12.96
C ASN A 60 -38.14 -9.53 12.57
N GLY A 61 -39.10 -9.54 13.51
CA GLY A 61 -40.51 -9.76 13.25
C GLY A 61 -41.25 -8.52 12.76
N MET A 62 -40.65 -7.33 12.84
CA MET A 62 -41.22 -6.06 12.36
C MET A 62 -40.94 -5.85 10.87
N SER A 63 -41.81 -5.11 10.20
CA SER A 63 -41.58 -4.64 8.84
C SER A 63 -40.52 -3.52 8.79
N PRO A 64 -39.85 -3.32 7.63
CA PRO A 64 -38.92 -2.20 7.45
C PRO A 64 -39.54 -0.82 7.72
N ASP A 65 -40.82 -0.65 7.40
CA ASP A 65 -41.55 0.60 7.62
C ASP A 65 -41.76 0.88 9.12
N GLU A 66 -42.06 -0.16 9.92
CA GLU A 66 -42.19 -0.06 11.37
C GLU A 66 -40.85 0.30 12.02
N ILE A 67 -39.75 -0.33 11.58
CA ILE A 67 -38.40 -0.04 12.07
C ILE A 67 -38.01 1.40 11.71
N THR A 68 -38.32 1.84 10.50
CA THR A 68 -38.08 3.21 10.04
C THR A 68 -38.87 4.23 10.87
N ALA A 69 -40.15 3.95 11.16
CA ALA A 69 -40.97 4.79 12.02
C ALA A 69 -40.42 4.87 13.47
N ILE A 70 -39.90 3.77 14.00
CA ILE A 70 -39.24 3.75 15.32
C ILE A 70 -37.97 4.61 15.29
N VAL A 71 -37.13 4.48 14.25
CA VAL A 71 -35.91 5.29 14.11
C VAL A 71 -36.25 6.78 14.05
N HIS A 72 -37.20 7.20 13.21
CA HIS A 72 -37.61 8.60 13.12
C HIS A 72 -38.12 9.17 14.46
N ARG A 73 -38.82 8.36 15.26
CA ARG A 73 -39.43 8.79 16.52
C ARG A 73 -38.46 8.78 17.69
N GLU A 74 -37.63 7.74 17.80
CA GLU A 74 -36.85 7.45 19.01
C GLU A 74 -35.34 7.63 18.82
N PHE A 75 -34.84 7.46 17.60
CA PHE A 75 -33.40 7.49 17.29
C PHE A 75 -33.09 8.24 15.99
N PRO A 76 -33.54 9.50 15.81
CA PRO A 76 -33.35 10.25 14.58
C PRO A 76 -31.86 10.41 14.21
N GLU A 77 -30.94 10.28 15.17
CA GLU A 77 -29.50 10.28 14.92
C GLU A 77 -29.01 9.10 14.06
N PHE A 78 -29.78 8.02 13.91
CA PHE A 78 -29.40 6.86 13.08
C PHE A 78 -29.54 7.10 11.57
N GLU A 79 -30.30 8.11 11.15
CA GLU A 79 -30.41 8.53 9.75
C GLU A 79 -29.09 9.10 9.22
N VAL A 80 -28.29 9.69 10.12
CA VAL A 80 -26.98 10.24 9.77
C VAL A 80 -25.97 9.12 9.67
N ARG A 81 -25.71 8.65 8.44
CA ARG A 81 -24.57 7.78 8.15
C ARG A 81 -23.28 8.59 8.27
N GLU A 82 -22.64 8.58 9.44
CA GLU A 82 -21.25 9.01 9.57
C GLU A 82 -20.36 8.08 8.72
N LYS A 83 -20.07 8.47 7.48
CA LYS A 83 -18.98 7.86 6.72
C LYS A 83 -17.69 8.25 7.45
N LYS A 84 -17.12 7.32 8.22
CA LYS A 84 -15.73 7.43 8.67
C LYS A 84 -14.85 7.43 7.42
N VAL A 85 -14.48 8.61 6.95
CA VAL A 85 -13.49 8.77 5.89
C VAL A 85 -12.15 8.34 6.49
N GLN A 86 -11.73 7.11 6.21
CA GLN A 86 -10.36 6.71 6.51
C GLN A 86 -9.45 7.46 5.53
N VAL A 87 -8.74 8.46 6.04
CA VAL A 87 -7.70 9.14 5.28
C VAL A 87 -6.50 8.19 5.21
N HIS A 88 -6.41 7.41 4.13
CA HIS A 88 -5.19 6.66 3.83
C HIS A 88 -4.14 7.64 3.31
N SER A 89 -3.17 7.98 4.17
CA SER A 89 -1.99 8.73 3.78
C SER A 89 -0.80 7.79 3.62
N LEU A 90 0.15 8.19 2.76
CA LEU A 90 1.42 7.49 2.65
C LEU A 90 2.19 7.62 3.98
N PRO A 91 3.00 6.62 4.37
CA PRO A 91 3.85 6.76 5.55
C PRO A 91 4.85 7.91 5.37
N GLU A 92 5.31 8.49 6.48
CA GLU A 92 6.37 9.49 6.43
C GLU A 92 7.70 8.84 6.01
N LEU A 93 8.48 9.54 5.18
CA LEU A 93 9.86 9.16 4.88
C LEU A 93 10.76 9.49 6.08
N ARG A 94 11.79 8.66 6.29
CA ARG A 94 12.77 8.89 7.36
C ARG A 94 13.82 9.91 6.91
N ASN A 95 14.33 10.71 7.85
CA ASN A 95 15.46 11.63 7.64
C ASN A 95 15.25 12.66 6.51
N VAL A 96 14.03 13.14 6.30
CA VAL A 96 13.75 14.19 5.31
C VAL A 96 14.08 15.57 5.89
N ASN A 97 15.10 16.22 5.32
CA ASN A 97 15.48 17.60 5.62
C ASN A 97 15.46 18.41 4.31
N GLY A 98 14.26 18.76 3.83
CA GLY A 98 14.06 19.53 2.59
C GLY A 98 13.48 18.72 1.42
N PRO A 99 13.59 19.25 0.18
CA PRO A 99 13.02 18.62 -1.01
C PRO A 99 13.58 17.22 -1.27
N VAL A 100 12.73 16.30 -1.73
CA VAL A 100 13.13 14.92 -2.04
C VAL A 100 13.40 14.73 -3.53
N VAL A 101 14.34 13.84 -3.85
CA VAL A 101 14.58 13.40 -5.22
C VAL A 101 14.22 11.93 -5.33
N MET A 102 13.16 11.65 -6.08
CA MET A 102 12.68 10.30 -6.38
C MET A 102 13.08 9.90 -7.79
N ARG A 103 13.13 8.59 -8.06
CA ARG A 103 13.30 8.09 -9.42
C ARG A 103 12.40 6.92 -9.75
N MET A 104 11.96 6.87 -10.99
CA MET A 104 11.52 5.64 -11.63
C MET A 104 12.55 5.22 -12.67
N ALA A 105 12.81 3.92 -12.74
CA ALA A 105 13.90 3.38 -13.53
C ALA A 105 13.45 2.20 -14.39
N PRO A 106 12.56 2.40 -15.38
CA PRO A 106 12.09 1.31 -16.25
C PRO A 106 13.15 0.95 -17.29
N SER A 107 13.28 -0.33 -17.62
CA SER A 107 13.94 -0.76 -18.85
C SER A 107 13.03 -0.50 -20.05
N PRO A 108 13.56 -0.06 -21.21
CA PRO A 108 12.76 0.21 -22.40
C PRO A 108 12.44 -1.09 -23.16
N SER A 109 11.94 -2.12 -22.48
CA SER A 109 11.60 -3.41 -23.11
C SER A 109 10.15 -3.49 -23.63
N GLY A 110 9.41 -2.37 -23.53
CA GLY A 110 8.00 -2.26 -23.90
C GLY A 110 7.29 -1.14 -23.10
N PRO A 111 5.96 -1.00 -23.24
CA PRO A 111 5.17 0.02 -22.53
C PRO A 111 5.04 -0.27 -21.02
N LEU A 112 4.59 0.72 -20.25
CA LEU A 112 4.39 0.54 -18.82
C LEU A 112 3.13 -0.31 -18.54
N HIS A 113 3.29 -1.41 -17.81
CA HIS A 113 2.16 -2.15 -17.22
C HIS A 113 1.77 -1.64 -15.81
N ILE A 114 0.66 -2.16 -15.26
CA ILE A 114 0.11 -1.79 -13.94
C ILE A 114 1.11 -1.86 -12.77
N GLY A 115 2.10 -2.75 -12.81
CA GLY A 115 3.15 -2.79 -11.79
C GLY A 115 3.98 -1.49 -11.71
N HIS A 116 4.18 -0.81 -12.84
CA HIS A 116 4.92 0.44 -12.91
C HIS A 116 4.10 1.62 -12.39
N SER A 117 2.77 1.62 -12.58
CA SER A 117 1.92 2.73 -12.13
C SER A 117 2.00 2.91 -10.62
N ARG A 118 2.05 1.82 -9.85
CA ARG A 118 2.24 1.88 -8.39
C ARG A 118 3.52 2.61 -8.02
N MET A 119 4.65 2.26 -8.62
CA MET A 119 5.92 2.93 -8.33
C MET A 119 5.89 4.39 -8.77
N ALA A 120 5.40 4.68 -9.98
CA ALA A 120 5.38 6.02 -10.55
C ALA A 120 4.53 6.97 -9.70
N ILE A 121 3.28 6.57 -9.40
CA ILE A 121 2.34 7.37 -8.59
C ILE A 121 2.89 7.56 -7.18
N LEU A 122 3.37 6.52 -6.51
CA LEU A 122 3.88 6.66 -5.14
C LEU A 122 5.09 7.60 -5.06
N ASN A 123 6.01 7.51 -6.02
CA ASN A 123 7.16 8.40 -6.06
C ASN A 123 6.75 9.85 -6.34
N ASP A 124 5.79 10.07 -7.24
CA ASP A 124 5.25 11.39 -7.55
C ASP A 124 4.49 12.00 -6.36
N GLU A 125 3.70 11.21 -5.65
CA GLU A 125 3.00 11.64 -4.41
C GLU A 125 3.99 12.04 -3.30
N TYR A 126 5.12 11.35 -3.17
CA TYR A 126 6.18 11.80 -2.25
C TYR A 126 6.83 13.11 -2.69
N VAL A 127 7.06 13.31 -3.99
CA VAL A 127 7.57 14.57 -4.53
C VAL A 127 6.57 15.71 -4.30
N LYS A 128 5.27 15.47 -4.46
CA LYS A 128 4.21 16.45 -4.13
C LYS A 128 4.20 16.78 -2.63
N ARG A 129 4.33 15.76 -1.77
CA ARG A 129 4.31 15.92 -0.31
C ARG A 129 5.48 16.72 0.24
N TYR A 130 6.70 16.42 -0.21
CA TYR A 130 7.92 17.02 0.35
C TYR A 130 8.53 18.10 -0.56
N GLY A 131 7.95 18.33 -1.73
CA GLY A 131 8.60 19.09 -2.82
C GLY A 131 9.78 18.32 -3.41
N GLY A 132 10.30 18.82 -4.53
CA GLY A 132 11.53 18.31 -5.14
C GLY A 132 11.34 17.81 -6.57
N LYS A 133 11.93 16.67 -6.92
CA LYS A 133 12.01 16.20 -8.31
C LYS A 133 11.77 14.70 -8.45
N LEU A 134 11.04 14.32 -9.48
CA LEU A 134 10.94 12.96 -9.98
C LEU A 134 11.80 12.80 -11.24
N ILE A 135 12.75 11.87 -11.20
CA ILE A 135 13.62 11.52 -12.33
C ILE A 135 13.06 10.28 -13.03
N LEU A 136 12.87 10.35 -14.34
CA LEU A 136 12.69 9.20 -15.21
C LEU A 136 14.06 8.76 -15.73
N ARG A 137 14.57 7.61 -15.28
CA ARG A 137 15.81 7.04 -15.77
C ARG A 137 15.52 5.82 -16.65
N ILE A 138 15.70 5.93 -17.96
CA ILE A 138 15.55 4.79 -18.86
C ILE A 138 16.77 3.88 -18.69
N GLU A 139 16.57 2.64 -18.23
CA GLU A 139 17.64 1.65 -17.96
C GLU A 139 17.86 0.72 -19.16
N ASP A 140 18.59 1.23 -20.16
CA ASP A 140 18.81 0.65 -21.48
C ASP A 140 20.17 -0.05 -21.65
N THR A 141 20.79 -0.51 -20.57
CA THR A 141 22.12 -1.16 -20.61
C THR A 141 22.10 -2.62 -21.09
N ASN A 142 20.95 -3.17 -21.45
CA ASN A 142 20.82 -4.48 -22.08
C ASN A 142 20.30 -4.33 -23.52
N PRO A 143 21.19 -4.24 -24.52
CA PRO A 143 20.81 -4.00 -25.91
C PRO A 143 19.85 -5.04 -26.50
N ALA A 144 19.87 -6.28 -26.01
CA ALA A 144 19.00 -7.36 -26.50
C ALA A 144 17.52 -7.18 -26.10
N ASN A 145 17.25 -6.35 -25.09
CA ASN A 145 15.93 -6.16 -24.49
C ASN A 145 15.42 -4.72 -24.67
N ILE A 146 15.75 -4.08 -25.78
CA ILE A 146 15.29 -2.73 -26.11
C ILE A 146 14.19 -2.81 -27.18
N ASP A 147 13.02 -2.27 -26.86
CA ASP A 147 12.00 -1.86 -27.80
C ASP A 147 12.16 -0.34 -28.06
N PRO A 148 12.59 0.08 -29.26
CA PRO A 148 12.77 1.50 -29.59
C PRO A 148 11.52 2.35 -29.36
N ILE A 149 10.31 1.78 -29.48
CA ILE A 149 9.06 2.50 -29.29
C ILE A 149 8.86 2.85 -27.80
N ALA A 150 9.45 2.08 -26.89
CA ALA A 150 9.32 2.29 -25.44
C ALA A 150 9.89 3.64 -24.98
N TYR A 151 10.90 4.19 -25.67
CA TYR A 151 11.45 5.53 -25.36
C TYR A 151 10.40 6.64 -25.45
N GLU A 152 9.42 6.48 -26.34
CA GLU A 152 8.32 7.43 -26.49
C GLU A 152 7.06 7.01 -25.71
N GLN A 153 6.82 5.70 -25.54
CA GLN A 153 5.64 5.21 -24.80
C GLN A 153 5.77 5.48 -23.31
N ILE A 154 6.94 5.22 -22.70
CA ILE A 154 7.12 5.35 -21.26
C ILE A 154 6.79 6.78 -20.75
N PRO A 155 7.29 7.87 -21.36
CA PRO A 155 6.90 9.22 -20.97
C PRO A 155 5.40 9.50 -21.18
N ARG A 156 4.81 9.02 -22.29
CA ARG A 156 3.38 9.19 -22.59
C ARG A 156 2.48 8.48 -21.58
N ASP A 157 2.84 7.27 -21.17
CA ASP A 157 2.11 6.50 -20.16
C ASP A 157 2.13 7.21 -18.80
N LEU A 158 3.25 7.87 -18.44
CA LEU A 158 3.37 8.64 -17.20
C LEU A 158 2.54 9.91 -17.23
N GLU A 159 2.56 10.64 -18.34
CA GLU A 159 1.72 11.80 -18.54
C GLU A 159 0.24 11.41 -18.44
N TRP A 160 -0.15 10.29 -19.07
CA TRP A 160 -1.51 9.75 -18.98
C TRP A 160 -1.91 9.38 -17.53
N LEU A 161 -0.97 8.87 -16.73
CA LEU A 161 -1.17 8.60 -15.30
C LEU A 161 -1.22 9.88 -14.43
N GLY A 162 -0.97 11.06 -15.00
CA GLY A 162 -0.88 12.32 -14.25
C GLY A 162 0.40 12.45 -13.42
N VAL A 163 1.45 11.70 -13.76
CA VAL A 163 2.75 11.72 -13.09
C VAL A 163 3.66 12.79 -13.73
N THR A 164 4.20 13.69 -12.92
CA THR A 164 5.05 14.78 -13.41
C THR A 164 6.53 14.40 -13.34
N VAL A 165 7.13 14.13 -14.51
CA VAL A 165 8.58 13.91 -14.62
C VAL A 165 9.31 15.25 -14.71
N HIS A 166 10.32 15.44 -13.87
CA HIS A 166 11.09 16.68 -13.76
C HIS A 166 12.45 16.61 -14.49
N GLN A 167 12.96 15.41 -14.71
CA GLN A 167 14.21 15.16 -15.41
C GLN A 167 14.16 13.78 -16.07
N ILE A 168 14.68 13.69 -17.29
CA ILE A 168 14.89 12.42 -17.99
C ILE A 168 16.39 12.16 -18.07
N ALA A 169 16.78 10.92 -17.83
CA ALA A 169 18.15 10.44 -18.02
C ALA A 169 18.12 9.09 -18.75
N ILE A 170 18.93 8.94 -19.78
CA ILE A 170 19.15 7.67 -20.47
C ILE A 170 20.43 7.07 -19.92
N GLN A 171 20.42 5.78 -19.60
CA GLN A 171 21.56 5.14 -18.94
C GLN A 171 22.73 4.93 -19.90
N SER A 172 22.48 4.58 -21.15
CA SER A 172 23.51 4.40 -22.19
C SER A 172 24.27 5.70 -22.51
N ASP A 173 23.67 6.88 -22.37
CA ASP A 173 24.35 8.17 -22.49
C ASP A 173 25.43 8.40 -21.42
N ARG A 174 25.48 7.54 -20.39
CA ARG A 174 26.34 7.69 -19.19
C ARG A 174 27.41 6.60 -19.11
N MET A 175 27.63 5.83 -20.18
CA MET A 175 28.59 4.72 -20.17
C MET A 175 30.02 5.15 -19.82
N GLU A 176 30.47 6.32 -20.28
CA GLU A 176 31.81 6.84 -19.94
C GLU A 176 31.95 7.07 -18.43
N LEU A 177 30.95 7.67 -17.80
CA LEU A 177 30.92 7.85 -16.34
C LEU A 177 31.04 6.51 -15.61
N TYR A 178 30.31 5.47 -16.07
CA TYR A 178 30.39 4.15 -15.44
C TYR A 178 31.76 3.51 -15.63
N TYR A 179 32.37 3.69 -16.80
CA TYR A 179 33.71 3.19 -17.10
C TYR A 179 34.77 3.85 -16.21
N GLU A 180 34.74 5.17 -16.05
CA GLU A 180 35.64 5.90 -15.15
C GLU A 180 35.50 5.46 -13.69
N GLN A 181 34.25 5.25 -13.23
CA GLN A 181 34.00 4.75 -11.88
C GLN A 181 34.50 3.31 -11.72
N ALA A 182 34.31 2.44 -12.71
CA ALA A 182 34.84 1.08 -12.70
C ALA A 182 36.37 1.07 -12.61
N ARG A 183 37.06 1.92 -13.39
CA ARG A 183 38.51 2.08 -13.32
C ARG A 183 38.96 2.55 -11.94
N SER A 184 38.26 3.52 -11.36
CA SER A 184 38.56 4.04 -10.02
C SER A 184 38.39 2.97 -8.94
N LEU A 185 37.33 2.15 -9.03
CA LEU A 185 37.09 1.02 -8.13
C LEU A 185 38.15 -0.06 -8.26
N ILE A 186 38.60 -0.38 -9.48
CA ILE A 186 39.68 -1.33 -9.72
C ILE A 186 40.99 -0.79 -9.13
N ALA A 187 41.34 0.46 -9.41
CA ALA A 187 42.55 1.10 -8.88
C ALA A 187 42.57 1.15 -7.34
N ALA A 188 41.42 1.32 -6.70
CA ALA A 188 41.27 1.30 -5.24
C ALA A 188 41.21 -0.12 -4.63
N GLY A 189 41.28 -1.19 -5.43
CA GLY A 189 41.19 -2.57 -4.96
C GLY A 189 39.78 -3.00 -4.53
N HIS A 190 38.74 -2.30 -4.97
CA HIS A 190 37.33 -2.60 -4.69
C HIS A 190 36.63 -3.39 -5.80
N ALA A 191 37.29 -3.58 -6.95
CA ALA A 191 36.83 -4.41 -8.06
C ALA A 191 38.02 -5.11 -8.75
N TYR A 192 37.76 -6.20 -9.46
CA TYR A 192 38.77 -6.95 -10.21
C TYR A 192 38.17 -7.53 -11.49
N VAL A 193 39.00 -7.85 -12.48
CA VAL A 193 38.58 -8.49 -13.74
C VAL A 193 38.63 -10.01 -13.57
N CYS A 194 37.49 -10.68 -13.76
CA CYS A 194 37.41 -12.13 -13.71
C CYS A 194 37.38 -12.72 -15.12
N SER A 195 38.35 -13.58 -15.44
CA SER A 195 38.41 -14.35 -16.68
C SER A 195 38.11 -15.84 -16.48
N CYS A 196 37.52 -16.23 -15.33
CA CYS A 196 37.07 -17.61 -15.13
C CYS A 196 35.93 -17.97 -16.09
N VAL A 197 35.85 -19.24 -16.48
CA VAL A 197 34.65 -19.77 -17.14
C VAL A 197 33.43 -19.54 -16.24
N PRO A 198 32.27 -19.06 -16.77
CA PRO A 198 31.12 -18.70 -15.95
C PRO A 198 30.64 -19.81 -15.00
N GLU A 199 30.66 -21.05 -15.47
CA GLU A 199 30.22 -22.22 -14.70
C GLU A 199 31.18 -22.55 -13.54
N ASP A 200 32.49 -22.41 -13.77
CA ASP A 200 33.51 -22.53 -12.73
C ASP A 200 33.39 -21.42 -11.69
N PHE A 201 33.16 -20.18 -12.14
CA PHE A 201 32.96 -19.05 -11.24
C PHE A 201 31.72 -19.27 -10.36
N LYS A 202 30.61 -19.73 -10.95
CA LYS A 202 29.38 -20.04 -10.22
C LYS A 202 29.61 -21.12 -9.16
N ARG A 203 30.34 -22.19 -9.49
CA ARG A 203 30.72 -23.23 -8.52
C ARG A 203 31.53 -22.67 -7.35
N LYS A 204 32.52 -21.81 -7.63
CA LYS A 204 33.33 -21.15 -6.60
C LYS A 204 32.51 -20.21 -5.72
N LEU A 205 31.62 -19.43 -6.32
CA LEU A 205 30.68 -18.55 -5.61
C LEU A 205 29.81 -19.35 -4.63
N SER A 206 29.21 -20.45 -5.09
CA SER A 206 28.39 -21.33 -4.24
C SER A 206 29.17 -21.97 -3.08
N ALA A 207 30.48 -22.19 -3.26
CA ALA A 207 31.37 -22.72 -2.24
C ALA A 207 32.01 -21.63 -1.37
N SER A 208 31.70 -20.34 -1.57
CA SER A 208 32.37 -19.21 -0.93
C SER A 208 33.90 -19.19 -1.10
N ILE A 209 34.37 -19.69 -2.25
CA ILE A 209 35.80 -19.73 -2.60
C ILE A 209 36.11 -18.57 -3.54
N ALA A 210 37.15 -17.78 -3.22
CA ALA A 210 37.64 -16.73 -4.11
C ALA A 210 38.14 -17.31 -5.44
N CYS A 211 37.88 -16.60 -6.56
CA CYS A 211 38.50 -16.96 -7.82
C CYS A 211 39.99 -16.55 -7.83
N PRO A 212 40.84 -17.20 -8.65
CA PRO A 212 42.27 -16.89 -8.71
C PRO A 212 42.57 -15.43 -9.10
N HIS A 213 41.65 -14.76 -9.79
CA HIS A 213 41.80 -13.37 -10.23
C HIS A 213 41.43 -12.35 -9.16
N ARG A 214 40.92 -12.76 -7.99
CA ARG A 214 40.48 -11.80 -6.96
C ARG A 214 41.60 -10.90 -6.46
N GLU A 215 42.81 -11.46 -6.36
CA GLU A 215 44.00 -10.78 -5.84
C GLU A 215 44.91 -10.24 -6.94
N THR A 216 44.48 -10.26 -8.21
CA THR A 216 45.28 -9.67 -9.29
C THR A 216 45.35 -8.17 -9.13
N THR A 217 46.57 -7.63 -9.22
CA THR A 217 46.84 -6.20 -9.19
C THR A 217 46.28 -5.54 -10.45
N PRO A 218 45.74 -4.31 -10.36
CA PRO A 218 45.41 -3.51 -11.54
C PRO A 218 46.66 -3.36 -12.42
N GLY A 219 46.61 -3.86 -13.65
CA GLY A 219 47.62 -3.61 -14.68
C GLY A 219 47.46 -2.24 -15.32
#